data_AF-A0A7S4PC20-F1
#
_entry.id   AF-A0A7S4PC20-F1
#
_cell.length_a   1.000
_cell.length_b   1.000
_cell.length_c   1.000
_cell.angle_alpha   90.00
_cell.angle_beta   90.00
_cell.angle_gamma   90.00
#
_symmetry.space_group_name_H-M   'P 1'
#
loop_
_entity.id
_entity.type
_entity.pdbx_description
1 polymer ?
#
loop_
_entity_poly.entity_id
_entity_poly.type
_entity_poly.pdbx_seq_one_letter_code
_entity_poly.pdbx_strand_id
1 'polypeptide(L)'
;LDKKKNMRARKILSTPLVRKKPTHETGGIDSVCHLGHDEVPSSPPAIRKTVSSSSSPKSSPVSNCKLSTSFSSEASPLSLSRTCSLDPPPSSPIWVHLQEIFDLCKSLTSGSLADYIPELAKADGRLFSACLVTVDGFVYEMGDSSHEFTIQSISKPFVYGLALQDHGVDKVNEVVGVKPSGDSFNSIIFDENNNRPFNPMVNAGAIATTSLVKGNGRDERFDRILKLFEAFAGKNLDVDEAVYQSESRTGHRNRAIAYLELSNGMIEGDISEHLDVYFRQCAIKVTAKDLAVMAGTLANKGKNPLTSDTVIDTPEVTSILSVMTSCGMYDFSGDWIPTL
;
A
#
# COMPACT_ATOMS: atom_id res chain seq x y z
N LEU A 1 64.43 11.56 -3.53
CA LEU A 1 65.32 11.28 -2.38
C LEU A 1 64.44 11.35 -1.14
N ASP A 2 63.75 10.25 -0.82
CA ASP A 2 64.15 9.26 0.21
C ASP A 2 63.98 9.85 1.63
N LYS A 3 63.35 9.26 2.64
CA LYS A 3 62.48 8.10 2.88
C LYS A 3 62.22 8.10 4.40
N LYS A 4 61.20 7.34 4.84
CA LYS A 4 61.08 6.63 6.13
C LYS A 4 60.73 7.41 7.41
N LYS A 5 59.50 7.17 7.90
CA LYS A 5 59.12 6.42 9.13
C LYS A 5 57.62 6.75 9.35
N ASN A 6 56.66 5.83 9.40
CA ASN A 6 56.64 4.53 10.06
C ASN A 6 55.69 3.57 9.32
N MET A 7 56.17 2.35 9.13
CA MET A 7 55.40 1.17 8.80
C MET A 7 55.71 0.13 9.89
N ARG A 8 54.70 -0.32 10.63
CA ARG A 8 54.66 -1.59 11.38
C ARG A 8 53.16 -1.89 11.57
N ALA A 9 52.49 -2.63 10.68
CA ALA A 9 52.66 -4.00 10.20
C ALA A 9 52.19 -5.08 11.18
N ARG A 10 51.27 -5.91 10.66
CA ARG A 10 51.03 -7.36 10.84
C ARG A 10 49.62 -7.69 11.35
N LYS A 11 48.94 -8.75 10.90
CA LYS A 11 49.02 -9.67 9.73
C LYS A 11 47.83 -10.63 9.95
N ILE A 12 47.11 -10.95 8.88
CA ILE A 12 46.51 -12.26 8.53
C ILE A 12 45.56 -12.93 9.55
N LEU A 13 44.32 -13.19 9.10
CA LEU A 13 43.73 -14.53 9.05
C LEU A 13 42.63 -14.54 7.98
N SER A 14 42.98 -15.06 6.80
CA SER A 14 42.04 -15.48 5.76
C SER A 14 41.98 -17.00 5.80
N THR A 15 40.83 -17.55 6.20
CA THR A 15 40.55 -18.99 6.19
C THR A 15 39.52 -19.28 5.09
N PRO A 16 39.76 -20.23 4.18
CA PRO A 16 38.78 -20.60 3.16
C PRO A 16 37.73 -21.56 3.74
N LEU A 17 36.45 -21.24 3.55
CA LEU A 17 35.35 -22.14 3.90
C LEU A 17 35.22 -23.24 2.83
N VAL A 18 35.56 -24.45 3.24
CA VAL A 18 35.37 -25.70 2.51
C VAL A 18 33.88 -26.06 2.49
N ARG A 19 33.29 -26.17 1.29
CA ARG A 19 31.96 -26.77 1.09
C ARG A 19 32.00 -28.27 1.42
N LYS A 20 31.32 -28.67 2.50
CA LYS A 20 30.97 -30.08 2.75
C LYS A 20 29.62 -30.39 2.12
N LYS A 21 29.59 -31.36 1.19
CA LYS A 21 28.37 -32.09 0.80
C LYS A 21 27.98 -33.02 1.96
N PRO A 22 26.68 -33.23 2.22
CA PRO A 22 26.21 -34.45 2.85
C PRO A 22 25.71 -35.42 1.78
N THR A 23 26.33 -36.60 1.74
CA THR A 23 25.75 -37.83 1.22
C THR A 23 25.04 -38.53 2.38
N HIS A 24 23.78 -38.93 2.18
CA HIS A 24 23.22 -40.12 2.83
C HIS A 24 22.18 -40.76 1.91
N GLU A 25 22.50 -41.99 1.53
CA GLU A 25 21.57 -42.99 1.01
C GLU A 25 20.66 -43.49 2.15
N THR A 26 19.40 -43.82 1.85
CA THR A 26 18.85 -45.20 1.88
C THR A 26 17.31 -45.18 1.87
N GLY A 27 16.72 -46.17 1.17
CA GLY A 27 15.44 -46.79 1.55
C GLY A 27 14.21 -46.36 0.73
N GLY A 28 13.92 -47.09 -0.35
CA GLY A 28 12.62 -47.03 -1.02
C GLY A 28 11.55 -47.85 -0.30
N ILE A 29 10.28 -47.51 -0.52
CA ILE A 29 9.15 -48.45 -0.52
C ILE A 29 8.12 -47.93 -1.55
N ASP A 30 7.73 -48.82 -2.45
CA ASP A 30 6.69 -48.68 -3.47
C ASP A 30 5.31 -48.32 -2.91
N SER A 31 4.54 -47.56 -3.68
CA SER A 31 3.07 -47.67 -3.70
C SER A 31 2.52 -47.19 -5.05
N VAL A 32 2.13 -48.18 -5.84
CA VAL A 32 1.42 -48.06 -7.11
C VAL A 32 -0.04 -47.74 -6.84
N CYS A 33 -0.61 -46.73 -7.51
CA CYS A 33 -2.04 -46.66 -7.79
C CYS A 33 -2.27 -46.19 -9.23
N HIS A 34 -2.99 -47.04 -9.95
CA HIS A 34 -3.54 -46.89 -11.29
C HIS A 34 -4.70 -45.89 -11.33
N LEU A 35 -5.20 -45.67 -12.56
CA LEU A 35 -6.40 -44.95 -13.02
C LEU A 35 -6.06 -43.53 -13.48
N GLY A 36 -6.41 -43.07 -14.68
CA GLY A 36 -7.21 -43.60 -15.78
C GLY A 36 -7.32 -42.46 -16.80
N HIS A 37 -7.32 -42.80 -18.08
CA HIS A 37 -7.46 -41.88 -19.21
C HIS A 37 -8.73 -41.03 -19.11
N ASP A 38 -8.67 -39.76 -19.53
CA ASP A 38 -9.75 -39.16 -20.33
C ASP A 38 -9.24 -37.97 -21.16
N GLU A 39 -9.71 -37.95 -22.41
CA GLU A 39 -9.29 -37.11 -23.52
C GLU A 39 -9.82 -35.66 -23.43
N VAL A 40 -9.01 -34.72 -23.92
CA VAL A 40 -9.39 -33.32 -24.16
C VAL A 40 -9.87 -33.17 -25.61
N PRO A 41 -11.08 -32.66 -25.88
CA PRO A 41 -11.43 -32.21 -27.22
C PRO A 41 -11.18 -30.72 -27.43
N SER A 42 -10.92 -30.43 -28.70
CA SER A 42 -10.43 -29.22 -29.32
C SER A 42 -11.49 -28.12 -29.55
N SER A 43 -10.96 -26.92 -29.82
CA SER A 43 -11.56 -25.60 -30.09
C SER A 43 -12.89 -25.50 -30.87
N PRO A 44 -13.66 -24.40 -30.69
CA PRO A 44 -14.63 -23.93 -31.67
C PRO A 44 -14.20 -22.66 -32.46
N PRO A 45 -14.82 -22.38 -33.63
CA PRO A 45 -14.25 -21.58 -34.71
C PRO A 45 -14.72 -20.11 -34.77
N ALA A 46 -14.00 -19.34 -35.60
CA ALA A 46 -14.21 -17.95 -35.94
C ALA A 46 -15.54 -17.65 -36.68
N ILE A 47 -16.14 -16.49 -36.41
CA ILE A 47 -17.26 -15.93 -37.19
C ILE A 47 -16.86 -14.62 -37.85
N ARG A 48 -17.20 -14.56 -39.14
CA ARG A 48 -16.86 -13.61 -40.18
C ARG A 48 -17.77 -12.38 -40.15
N LYS A 49 -17.21 -11.20 -40.44
CA LYS A 49 -17.94 -9.95 -40.72
C LYS A 49 -18.73 -10.04 -42.03
N THR A 50 -19.94 -9.49 -42.05
CA THR A 50 -20.58 -8.92 -43.24
C THR A 50 -21.43 -7.71 -42.88
N VAL A 51 -21.30 -6.68 -43.70
CA VAL A 51 -21.94 -5.36 -43.67
C VAL A 51 -23.13 -5.34 -44.62
N SER A 52 -24.22 -4.66 -44.26
CA SER A 52 -25.17 -3.90 -45.11
C SER A 52 -26.54 -3.83 -44.38
N SER A 53 -27.45 -2.88 -44.56
CA SER A 53 -27.50 -1.48 -45.00
C SER A 53 -28.98 -1.08 -44.90
N SER A 54 -29.23 0.17 -44.52
CA SER A 54 -30.36 1.04 -44.93
C SER A 54 -31.81 0.80 -44.46
N SER A 55 -32.39 1.95 -44.06
CA SER A 55 -33.74 2.48 -44.33
C SER A 55 -34.84 2.40 -43.25
N SER A 56 -35.14 3.57 -42.68
CA SER A 56 -36.49 4.02 -42.22
C SER A 56 -37.29 4.52 -43.45
N PRO A 57 -38.57 5.01 -43.41
CA PRO A 57 -39.42 5.41 -42.26
C PRO A 57 -40.96 5.13 -42.42
N LYS A 58 -41.78 5.75 -41.52
CA LYS A 58 -43.26 6.02 -41.57
C LYS A 58 -44.15 4.88 -41.04
N SER A 59 -45.28 5.06 -40.36
CA SER A 59 -46.11 6.20 -39.88
C SER A 59 -47.23 5.64 -38.98
N SER A 60 -47.71 6.42 -38.01
CA SER A 60 -48.86 6.20 -37.08
C SER A 60 -50.24 6.08 -37.78
N PRO A 61 -51.44 5.99 -37.13
CA PRO A 61 -51.82 6.09 -35.69
C PRO A 61 -53.00 5.18 -35.21
N VAL A 62 -53.57 5.53 -34.03
CA VAL A 62 -54.87 5.18 -33.37
C VAL A 62 -54.92 3.82 -32.62
N SER A 63 -55.46 3.64 -31.40
CA SER A 63 -56.39 4.42 -30.56
C SER A 63 -56.31 4.06 -29.06
N ASN A 64 -56.49 5.09 -28.23
CA ASN A 64 -56.90 5.14 -26.81
C ASN A 64 -57.32 3.86 -26.06
N CYS A 65 -56.81 3.72 -24.83
CA CYS A 65 -57.68 3.55 -23.67
C CYS A 65 -57.06 4.19 -22.42
N LYS A 66 -57.78 5.13 -21.81
CA LYS A 66 -57.47 5.79 -20.54
C LYS A 66 -57.82 4.86 -19.39
N LEU A 67 -56.95 4.76 -18.39
CA LEU A 67 -57.40 4.73 -17.00
C LEU A 67 -56.40 5.49 -16.13
N SER A 68 -56.91 6.56 -15.54
CA SER A 68 -56.28 7.39 -14.53
C SER A 68 -56.30 6.67 -13.17
N THR A 69 -55.20 6.74 -12.43
CA THR A 69 -55.23 7.06 -10.99
C THR A 69 -53.89 7.63 -10.59
N SER A 70 -53.95 8.85 -10.08
CA SER A 70 -52.89 9.65 -9.47
C SER A 70 -52.36 9.02 -8.19
N PHE A 71 -51.03 8.97 -8.04
CA PHE A 71 -50.38 9.08 -6.74
C PHE A 71 -49.13 9.94 -6.91
N SER A 72 -49.20 11.18 -6.41
CA SER A 72 -48.04 12.03 -6.20
C SER A 72 -47.44 11.67 -4.85
N SER A 73 -46.17 11.33 -4.82
CA SER A 73 -45.32 11.49 -3.64
C SER A 73 -43.88 11.52 -4.11
N GLU A 74 -43.29 12.71 -4.04
CA GLU A 74 -41.86 12.92 -4.09
C GLU A 74 -41.16 11.94 -3.14
N ALA A 75 -40.14 11.24 -3.65
CA ALA A 75 -39.11 10.62 -2.84
C ALA A 75 -37.78 11.20 -3.32
N SER A 76 -37.29 12.18 -2.57
CA SER A 76 -35.91 12.64 -2.67
C SER A 76 -34.98 11.44 -2.45
N PRO A 77 -33.88 11.28 -3.22
CA PRO A 77 -32.91 10.26 -2.93
C PRO A 77 -32.09 10.72 -1.71
N LEU A 78 -32.45 10.25 -0.52
CA LEU A 78 -31.49 10.18 0.58
C LEU A 78 -30.43 9.16 0.18
N SER A 79 -29.28 9.66 -0.27
CA SER A 79 -28.05 8.89 -0.45
C SER A 79 -27.56 8.43 0.93
N LEU A 80 -28.07 7.30 1.41
CA LEU A 80 -27.39 6.52 2.44
C LEU A 80 -26.23 5.80 1.77
N SER A 81 -25.02 6.30 2.00
CA SER A 81 -23.77 5.58 1.74
C SER A 81 -23.82 4.26 2.50
N ARG A 82 -24.18 3.17 1.83
CA ARG A 82 -24.12 1.83 2.43
C ARG A 82 -22.67 1.38 2.46
N THR A 83 -21.95 1.73 3.52
CA THR A 83 -20.81 0.93 3.99
C THR A 83 -21.38 -0.38 4.52
N CYS A 84 -21.48 -1.40 3.67
CA CYS A 84 -22.06 -2.69 4.06
C CYS A 84 -20.94 -3.72 4.13
N SER A 85 -20.30 -3.88 5.29
CA SER A 85 -19.44 -5.03 5.54
C SER A 85 -20.31 -6.29 5.64
N LEU A 86 -19.86 -7.37 5.01
CA LEU A 86 -20.49 -8.68 5.16
C LEU A 86 -19.75 -9.45 6.24
N ASP A 87 -20.51 -9.92 7.23
CA ASP A 87 -19.97 -10.89 8.19
C ASP A 87 -19.68 -12.21 7.44
N PRO A 88 -18.55 -12.87 7.76
CA PRO A 88 -18.17 -14.09 7.09
C PRO A 88 -19.12 -15.24 7.46
N PRO A 89 -19.30 -16.24 6.58
CA PRO A 89 -20.14 -17.38 6.89
C PRO A 89 -19.56 -18.17 8.08
N PRO A 90 -20.41 -18.73 8.96
CA PRO A 90 -19.99 -19.36 10.23
C PRO A 90 -19.08 -20.61 10.08
N SER A 91 -18.86 -21.09 8.85
CA SER A 91 -17.96 -22.20 8.51
C SER A 91 -16.89 -21.81 7.48
N SER A 92 -16.52 -20.52 7.41
CA SER A 92 -15.53 -20.05 6.44
C SER A 92 -14.16 -20.67 6.71
N PRO A 93 -13.55 -21.38 5.73
CA PRO A 93 -12.16 -21.85 5.87
C PRO A 93 -11.17 -20.70 6.11
N ILE A 94 -11.47 -19.50 5.61
CA ILE A 94 -10.65 -18.30 5.83
C ILE A 94 -10.63 -17.94 7.32
N TRP A 95 -11.77 -18.03 8.02
CA TRP A 95 -11.83 -17.77 9.45
C TRP A 95 -10.94 -18.74 10.23
N VAL A 96 -11.03 -20.03 9.92
CA VAL A 96 -10.24 -21.09 10.58
C VAL A 96 -8.74 -20.84 10.39
N HIS A 97 -8.29 -20.59 9.17
CA HIS A 97 -6.87 -20.35 8.91
C HIS A 97 -6.37 -19.02 9.47
N LEU A 98 -7.19 -17.96 9.44
CA LEU A 98 -6.83 -16.69 10.07
C LEU A 98 -6.68 -16.84 11.59
N GLN A 99 -7.55 -17.64 12.23
CA GLN A 99 -7.45 -17.97 13.65
C GLN A 99 -6.16 -18.75 13.95
N GLU A 100 -5.83 -19.78 13.15
CA GLU A 100 -4.60 -20.56 13.30
C GLU A 100 -3.34 -19.67 13.20
N ILE A 101 -3.30 -18.78 12.19
CA ILE A 101 -2.19 -17.83 12.01
C ILE A 101 -2.14 -16.84 13.18
N PHE A 102 -3.29 -16.32 13.61
CA PHE A 102 -3.39 -15.39 14.72
C PHE A 102 -2.84 -16.03 16.02
N ASP A 103 -3.24 -17.25 16.34
CA ASP A 103 -2.80 -17.94 17.55
C ASP A 103 -1.30 -18.28 17.52
N LEU A 104 -0.79 -18.69 16.35
CA LEU A 104 0.64 -18.92 16.14
C LEU A 104 1.45 -17.64 16.39
N CYS A 105 1.06 -16.54 15.75
CA CYS A 105 1.80 -15.27 15.80
C CYS A 105 1.63 -14.55 17.14
N LYS A 106 0.46 -14.63 17.80
CA LYS A 106 0.21 -14.00 19.10
C LYS A 106 1.16 -14.48 20.19
N SER A 107 1.68 -15.70 20.07
CA SER A 107 2.68 -16.25 21.00
C SER A 107 4.07 -15.60 20.88
N LEU A 108 4.34 -14.88 19.79
CA LEU A 108 5.62 -14.24 19.51
C LEU A 108 5.70 -12.87 20.19
N THR A 109 6.10 -12.84 21.46
CA THR A 109 6.15 -11.60 22.26
C THR A 109 7.51 -10.89 22.23
N SER A 110 8.40 -11.27 21.31
CA SER A 110 9.70 -10.61 21.12
C SER A 110 9.55 -9.29 20.36
N GLY A 111 10.44 -8.33 20.63
CA GLY A 111 10.46 -7.03 19.94
C GLY A 111 10.63 -5.89 20.94
N SER A 112 10.60 -4.66 20.43
CA SER A 112 10.62 -3.46 21.26
C SER A 112 9.74 -2.41 20.61
N LEU A 113 9.08 -1.60 21.43
CA LEU A 113 8.29 -0.47 20.95
C LEU A 113 9.20 0.54 20.27
N ALA A 114 8.65 1.28 19.30
CA ALA A 114 9.34 2.41 18.69
C ALA A 114 9.50 3.54 19.72
N ASP A 115 10.73 4.01 19.91
CA ASP A 115 11.08 5.03 20.92
C ASP A 115 11.67 6.31 20.33
N TYR A 116 11.92 6.34 19.01
CA TYR A 116 12.45 7.51 18.31
C TYR A 116 11.44 8.67 18.21
N ILE A 117 10.15 8.37 18.33
CA ILE A 117 9.08 9.35 18.59
C ILE A 117 8.56 9.05 20.00
N PRO A 118 8.77 9.94 20.99
CA PRO A 118 8.43 9.68 22.39
C PRO A 118 6.98 9.25 22.63
N GLU A 119 6.04 9.71 21.81
CA GLU A 119 4.62 9.37 21.92
C GLU A 119 4.35 7.92 21.52
N LEU A 120 5.12 7.34 20.60
CA LEU A 120 4.97 5.93 20.19
C LEU A 120 5.43 4.96 21.28
N ALA A 121 6.37 5.37 22.13
CA ALA A 121 6.86 4.56 23.25
C ALA A 121 5.80 4.30 24.33
N LYS A 122 4.67 5.03 24.28
CA LYS A 122 3.54 4.89 25.22
C LYS A 122 2.54 3.81 24.80
N ALA A 123 2.69 3.22 23.61
CA ALA A 123 1.79 2.18 23.11
C ALA A 123 1.79 0.94 24.02
N ASP A 124 0.66 0.23 24.09
CA ASP A 124 0.58 -1.04 24.80
C ASP A 124 1.15 -2.16 23.93
N GLY A 125 2.36 -2.63 24.28
CA GLY A 125 3.05 -3.70 23.55
C GLY A 125 2.37 -5.08 23.58
N ARG A 126 1.21 -5.21 24.23
CA ARG A 126 0.41 -6.44 24.25
C ARG A 126 -0.68 -6.46 23.17
N LEU A 127 -0.96 -5.32 22.54
CA LEU A 127 -1.97 -5.21 21.49
C LEU A 127 -1.57 -6.06 20.29
N PHE A 128 -2.49 -6.89 19.82
CA PHE A 128 -2.25 -7.74 18.66
C PHE A 128 -3.56 -8.03 17.92
N SER A 129 -3.54 -7.86 16.60
CA SER A 129 -4.71 -8.02 15.75
C SER A 129 -4.33 -8.59 14.39
N ALA A 130 -5.25 -9.34 13.78
CA ALA A 130 -5.18 -9.71 12.38
C ALA A 130 -6.52 -9.39 11.71
N CYS A 131 -6.48 -8.78 10.54
CA CYS A 131 -7.68 -8.42 9.78
C CYS A 131 -7.50 -8.78 8.32
N LEU A 132 -8.57 -9.31 7.71
CA LEU A 132 -8.62 -9.63 6.30
C LEU A 132 -9.92 -9.11 5.72
N VAL A 133 -9.82 -8.39 4.60
CA VAL A 133 -10.96 -7.93 3.81
C VAL A 133 -10.84 -8.48 2.41
N THR A 134 -11.86 -9.20 1.97
CA THR A 134 -11.91 -9.74 0.62
C THR A 134 -12.42 -8.69 -0.37
N VAL A 135 -12.12 -8.86 -1.67
CA VAL A 135 -12.54 -7.91 -2.71
C VAL A 135 -14.06 -7.83 -2.91
N ASP A 136 -14.79 -8.85 -2.44
CA ASP A 136 -16.25 -8.93 -2.40
C ASP A 136 -16.86 -8.45 -1.06
N GLY A 137 -16.05 -7.92 -0.15
CA GLY A 137 -16.51 -7.15 1.01
C GLY A 137 -16.74 -7.95 2.30
N PHE A 138 -16.28 -9.20 2.38
CA PHE A 138 -16.27 -9.94 3.64
C PHE A 138 -15.12 -9.47 4.54
N VAL A 139 -15.43 -9.26 5.82
CA VAL A 139 -14.48 -8.75 6.81
C VAL A 139 -14.23 -9.80 7.89
N TYR A 140 -12.98 -10.17 8.09
CA TYR A 140 -12.55 -11.12 9.12
C TYR A 140 -11.64 -10.38 10.10
N GLU A 141 -11.97 -10.43 11.39
CA GLU A 141 -11.28 -9.65 12.42
C GLU A 141 -10.92 -10.53 13.61
N MET A 142 -9.67 -10.44 14.07
CA MET A 142 -9.17 -11.15 15.24
C MET A 142 -8.42 -10.18 16.16
N GLY A 143 -8.57 -10.36 17.47
CA GLY A 143 -7.84 -9.59 18.48
C GLY A 143 -8.30 -8.13 18.58
N ASP A 144 -7.36 -7.22 18.81
CA ASP A 144 -7.61 -5.80 19.08
C ASP A 144 -7.87 -4.98 17.79
N SER A 145 -8.66 -5.53 16.86
CA SER A 145 -8.82 -5.00 15.48
C SER A 145 -9.32 -3.56 15.38
N SER A 146 -10.05 -3.11 16.40
CA SER A 146 -10.67 -1.78 16.49
C SER A 146 -9.82 -0.76 17.25
N HIS A 147 -8.64 -1.14 17.75
CA HIS A 147 -7.74 -0.22 18.42
C HIS A 147 -7.15 0.78 17.41
N GLU A 148 -7.21 2.07 17.73
CA GLU A 148 -6.66 3.13 16.89
C GLU A 148 -5.16 3.31 17.15
N PHE A 149 -4.39 3.46 16.08
CA PHE A 149 -2.98 3.83 16.10
C PHE A 149 -2.63 4.67 14.88
N THR A 150 -1.52 5.40 14.92
CA THR A 150 -1.10 6.23 13.78
C THR A 150 -0.55 5.37 12.63
N ILE A 151 -0.90 5.69 11.40
CA ILE A 151 -0.56 4.92 10.19
C ILE A 151 0.94 4.91 9.87
N GLN A 152 1.70 5.94 10.27
CA GLN A 152 3.15 6.04 10.07
C GLN A 152 3.54 5.77 8.59
N SER A 153 4.66 5.07 8.35
CA SER A 153 5.17 4.75 7.01
C SER A 153 4.19 3.96 6.13
N ILE A 154 3.13 3.34 6.68
CA ILE A 154 2.11 2.66 5.88
C ILE A 154 1.37 3.68 4.98
N SER A 155 1.43 4.98 5.29
CA SER A 155 0.86 6.05 4.47
C SER A 155 1.55 6.26 3.12
N LYS A 156 2.84 5.94 3.01
CA LYS A 156 3.69 6.31 1.85
C LYS A 156 3.20 5.79 0.50
N PRO A 157 2.78 4.50 0.36
CA PRO A 157 2.28 3.98 -0.91
C PRO A 157 1.04 4.73 -1.42
N PHE A 158 0.15 5.15 -0.50
CA PHE A 158 -1.09 5.83 -0.86
C PHE A 158 -0.81 7.24 -1.39
N VAL A 159 0.09 7.99 -0.73
CA VAL A 159 0.45 9.34 -1.17
C VAL A 159 1.30 9.32 -2.45
N TYR A 160 2.12 8.28 -2.66
CA TYR A 160 2.72 8.03 -3.97
C TYR A 160 1.67 7.83 -5.07
N GLY A 161 0.62 7.04 -4.79
CA GLY A 161 -0.54 6.90 -5.67
C GLY A 161 -1.20 8.24 -6.03
N LEU A 162 -1.42 9.10 -5.05
CA LEU A 162 -1.99 10.44 -5.27
C LEU A 162 -1.09 11.33 -6.13
N ALA A 163 0.23 11.30 -5.90
CA ALA A 163 1.18 12.04 -6.71
C ALA A 163 1.15 11.57 -8.18
N LEU A 164 1.02 10.25 -8.41
CA LEU A 164 0.84 9.68 -9.76
C LEU A 164 -0.46 10.15 -10.41
N GLN A 165 -1.59 10.17 -9.68
CA GLN A 165 -2.85 10.70 -10.21
C GLN A 165 -2.75 12.18 -10.59
N ASP A 166 -2.01 12.96 -9.80
CA ASP A 166 -1.87 14.39 -10.03
C ASP A 166 -0.97 14.72 -11.24
N HIS A 167 0.11 13.99 -11.45
CA HIS A 167 1.15 14.37 -12.41
C HIS A 167 1.51 13.33 -13.45
N GLY A 168 1.02 12.10 -13.31
CA GLY A 168 1.40 10.96 -14.13
C GLY A 168 2.78 10.40 -13.77
N VAL A 169 3.05 9.19 -14.26
CA VAL A 169 4.26 8.42 -13.94
C VAL A 169 5.55 9.10 -14.36
N ASP A 170 5.59 9.74 -15.53
CA ASP A 170 6.80 10.36 -16.05
C ASP A 170 7.26 11.51 -15.16
N LYS A 171 6.34 12.39 -14.77
CA LYS A 171 6.65 13.55 -13.94
C LYS A 171 7.02 13.15 -12.51
N VAL A 172 6.32 12.19 -11.92
CA VAL A 172 6.69 11.67 -10.60
C VAL A 172 8.06 11.02 -10.63
N ASN A 173 8.36 10.26 -11.69
CA ASN A 173 9.66 9.61 -11.82
C ASN A 173 10.81 10.60 -11.95
N GLU A 174 10.62 11.82 -12.45
CA GLU A 174 11.67 12.85 -12.43
C GLU A 174 12.13 13.17 -11.00
N VAL A 175 11.22 13.12 -10.04
CA VAL A 175 11.41 13.55 -8.64
C VAL A 175 11.75 12.40 -7.71
N VAL A 176 11.26 11.19 -7.97
CA VAL A 176 11.53 10.00 -7.14
C VAL A 176 11.71 8.76 -8.01
N GLY A 177 12.68 7.92 -7.67
CA GLY A 177 12.88 6.65 -8.36
C GLY A 177 11.84 5.58 -7.98
N VAL A 178 12.08 4.36 -8.48
CA VAL A 178 11.28 3.17 -8.17
C VAL A 178 12.16 1.95 -7.87
N LYS A 179 13.44 2.19 -7.55
CA LYS A 179 14.42 1.13 -7.33
C LYS A 179 14.71 0.95 -5.85
N PRO A 180 15.03 -0.28 -5.40
CA PRO A 180 15.59 -0.48 -4.08
C PRO A 180 16.89 0.35 -3.92
N SER A 181 17.13 0.92 -2.74
CA SER A 181 18.34 1.69 -2.46
C SER A 181 19.57 0.80 -2.25
N GLY A 182 19.41 -0.46 -1.84
CA GLY A 182 20.51 -1.36 -1.43
C GLY A 182 21.21 -0.93 -0.12
N ASP A 183 21.19 0.37 0.18
CA ASP A 183 21.59 0.97 1.45
C ASP A 183 20.47 0.91 2.48
N SER A 184 20.85 0.98 3.77
CA SER A 184 19.89 1.03 4.87
C SER A 184 18.85 2.14 4.65
N PHE A 185 17.58 1.88 5.01
CA PHE A 185 16.50 2.86 4.99
C PHE A 185 16.83 4.14 5.79
N ASN A 186 17.83 4.05 6.67
CA ASN A 186 18.36 5.16 7.44
C ASN A 186 19.42 6.01 6.72
N SER A 187 19.79 5.69 5.49
CA SER A 187 20.71 6.49 4.70
C SER A 187 20.06 7.79 4.20
N ILE A 188 20.88 8.82 3.97
CA ILE A 188 20.48 10.09 3.32
C ILE A 188 21.06 10.07 1.89
N ILE A 189 21.16 8.89 1.30
CA ILE A 189 21.83 8.69 0.00
C ILE A 189 20.78 8.80 -1.10
N PHE A 190 21.13 9.53 -2.15
CA PHE A 190 20.32 9.68 -3.37
C PHE A 190 20.96 8.92 -4.52
N ASP A 191 20.17 8.67 -5.57
CA ASP A 191 20.69 8.12 -6.82
C ASP A 191 21.79 9.02 -7.36
N GLU A 192 23.01 8.48 -7.50
CA GLU A 192 24.18 9.21 -7.98
C GLU A 192 24.02 9.81 -9.39
N ASN A 193 23.11 9.25 -10.20
CA ASN A 193 22.90 9.70 -11.58
C ASN A 193 21.93 10.88 -11.66
N ASN A 194 20.89 10.87 -10.83
CA ASN A 194 19.75 11.80 -10.94
C ASN A 194 19.58 12.70 -9.71
N ASN A 195 20.36 12.48 -8.65
CA ASN A 195 20.29 13.18 -7.36
C ASN A 195 18.90 13.18 -6.71
N ARG A 196 18.11 12.13 -7.00
CA ARG A 196 16.75 11.93 -6.51
C ARG A 196 16.66 10.77 -5.52
N PRO A 197 15.64 10.72 -4.65
CA PRO A 197 15.41 9.58 -3.77
C PRO A 197 15.17 8.29 -4.55
N PHE A 198 15.62 7.15 -4.00
CA PHE A 198 15.57 5.85 -4.70
C PHE A 198 14.17 5.34 -5.00
N ASN A 199 13.24 5.50 -4.04
CA ASN A 199 11.86 5.03 -4.15
C ASN A 199 10.95 5.77 -3.14
N PRO A 200 9.63 5.79 -3.36
CA PRO A 200 8.67 6.44 -2.44
C PRO A 200 8.49 5.75 -1.08
N MET A 201 9.07 4.56 -0.84
CA MET A 201 8.89 3.82 0.42
C MET A 201 9.90 4.24 1.51
N VAL A 202 11.01 4.87 1.11
CA VAL A 202 11.93 5.54 2.04
C VAL A 202 11.46 6.96 2.38
N ASN A 203 11.91 7.50 3.52
CA ASN A 203 11.44 8.82 4.00
C ASN A 203 11.68 9.94 2.99
N ALA A 204 12.84 9.95 2.33
CA ALA A 204 13.13 10.94 1.29
C ALA A 204 12.11 10.89 0.16
N GLY A 205 11.92 9.72 -0.46
CA GLY A 205 10.93 9.58 -1.52
C GLY A 205 9.50 9.92 -1.06
N ALA A 206 9.16 9.64 0.19
CA ALA A 206 7.86 10.01 0.74
C ALA A 206 7.68 11.53 0.96
N ILE A 207 8.73 12.24 1.39
CA ILE A 207 8.71 13.71 1.49
C ILE A 207 8.59 14.30 0.08
N ALA A 208 9.37 13.78 -0.87
CA ALA A 208 9.32 14.19 -2.26
C ALA A 208 7.93 13.97 -2.89
N THR A 209 7.30 12.80 -2.71
CA THR A 209 5.93 12.56 -3.21
C THR A 209 4.88 13.42 -2.50
N THR A 210 5.03 13.66 -1.20
CA THR A 210 4.16 14.59 -0.47
C THR A 210 4.22 16.00 -1.05
N SER A 211 5.42 16.45 -1.45
CA SER A 211 5.62 17.77 -2.07
C SER A 211 4.93 17.93 -3.43
N LEU A 212 4.65 16.81 -4.11
CA LEU A 212 3.96 16.77 -5.39
C LEU A 212 2.43 16.85 -5.27
N VAL A 213 1.85 16.64 -4.08
CA VAL A 213 0.39 16.70 -3.93
C VAL A 213 -0.12 18.08 -4.29
N LYS A 214 -1.05 18.17 -5.25
CA LYS A 214 -1.63 19.45 -5.67
C LYS A 214 -2.42 20.10 -4.54
N GLY A 215 -2.36 21.42 -4.45
CA GLY A 215 -3.09 22.22 -3.48
C GLY A 215 -2.39 23.54 -3.20
N ASN A 216 -3.15 24.57 -2.86
CA ASN A 216 -2.64 25.90 -2.52
C ASN A 216 -2.28 25.94 -1.03
N GLY A 217 -1.00 25.73 -0.74
CA GLY A 217 -0.47 25.72 0.61
C GLY A 217 -0.76 24.43 1.37
N ARG A 218 -0.34 24.41 2.62
CA ARG A 218 -0.37 23.23 3.49
C ARG A 218 -1.76 22.62 3.65
N ASP A 219 -2.76 23.43 4.01
CA ASP A 219 -4.04 22.90 4.49
C ASP A 219 -4.82 22.21 3.36
N GLU A 220 -4.87 22.78 2.15
CA GLU A 220 -5.52 22.13 1.00
C GLU A 220 -4.84 20.80 0.60
N ARG A 221 -3.50 20.74 0.69
CA ARG A 221 -2.76 19.51 0.38
C ARG A 221 -3.03 18.43 1.41
N PHE A 222 -3.00 18.79 2.69
CA PHE A 222 -3.32 17.85 3.76
C PHE A 222 -4.77 17.37 3.67
N ASP A 223 -5.73 18.26 3.41
CA ASP A 223 -7.14 17.88 3.26
C ASP A 223 -7.35 16.89 2.11
N ARG A 224 -6.61 17.02 1.01
CA ARG A 224 -6.64 16.07 -0.10
C ARG A 224 -6.07 14.71 0.30
N ILE A 225 -4.96 14.71 1.05
CA ILE A 225 -4.37 13.49 1.59
C ILE A 225 -5.35 12.80 2.55
N LEU A 226 -5.94 13.55 3.49
CA LEU A 226 -6.90 13.00 4.44
C LEU A 226 -8.11 12.40 3.70
N LYS A 227 -8.70 13.12 2.75
CA LYS A 227 -9.82 12.60 1.93
C LYS A 227 -9.46 11.34 1.15
N LEU A 228 -8.23 11.24 0.65
CA LEU A 228 -7.74 10.02 0.01
C LEU A 228 -7.76 8.85 1.01
N PHE A 229 -7.18 9.04 2.19
CA PHE A 229 -7.15 8.02 3.24
C PHE A 229 -8.56 7.63 3.69
N GLU A 230 -9.46 8.59 3.85
CA GLU A 230 -10.87 8.36 4.18
C GLU A 230 -11.59 7.54 3.10
N ALA A 231 -11.33 7.82 1.81
CA ALA A 231 -11.88 7.06 0.70
C ALA A 231 -11.35 5.62 0.66
N PHE A 232 -10.06 5.40 0.94
CA PHE A 232 -9.47 4.07 1.06
C PHE A 232 -10.02 3.29 2.28
N ALA A 233 -10.23 3.95 3.42
CA ALA A 233 -10.77 3.33 4.63
C ALA A 233 -12.30 3.14 4.56
N GLY A 234 -12.99 3.93 3.73
CA GLY A 234 -14.45 3.96 3.66
C GLY A 234 -15.12 4.67 4.84
N LYS A 235 -14.39 5.53 5.57
CA LYS A 235 -14.87 6.28 6.73
C LYS A 235 -14.03 7.54 6.96
N ASN A 236 -14.54 8.47 7.77
CA ASN A 236 -13.76 9.63 8.21
C ASN A 236 -12.62 9.20 9.15
N LEU A 237 -11.50 9.91 9.07
CA LEU A 237 -10.30 9.63 9.85
C LEU A 237 -9.84 10.89 10.59
N ASP A 238 -9.25 10.68 11.76
CA ASP A 238 -8.73 11.75 12.60
C ASP A 238 -7.20 11.74 12.59
N VAL A 239 -6.58 12.85 13.02
CA VAL A 239 -5.13 12.95 13.23
C VAL A 239 -4.83 12.87 14.72
N ASP A 240 -3.79 12.11 15.08
CA ASP A 240 -3.22 12.15 16.43
C ASP A 240 -2.31 13.38 16.56
N GLU A 241 -2.87 14.46 17.12
CA GLU A 241 -2.14 15.72 17.31
C GLU A 241 -0.92 15.55 18.23
N ALA A 242 -0.97 14.63 19.21
CA ALA A 242 0.16 14.42 20.10
C ALA A 242 1.34 13.78 19.37
N VAL A 243 1.09 12.75 18.55
CA VAL A 243 2.11 12.12 17.71
C VAL A 243 2.65 13.09 16.68
N TYR A 244 1.78 13.83 15.98
CA TYR A 244 2.20 14.85 15.01
C TYR A 244 3.13 15.90 15.65
N GLN A 245 2.75 16.47 16.80
CA GLN A 245 3.58 17.47 17.49
C GLN A 245 4.90 16.87 18.01
N SER A 246 4.90 15.59 18.37
CA SER A 246 6.11 14.90 18.77
C SER A 246 7.07 14.70 17.60
N GLU A 247 6.56 14.13 16.51
CA GLU A 247 7.33 13.83 15.30
C GLU A 247 7.85 15.12 14.66
N SER A 248 7.02 16.16 14.61
CA SER A 248 7.44 17.48 14.14
C SER A 248 8.59 18.01 14.98
N ARG A 249 8.55 17.94 16.31
CA ARG A 249 9.66 18.43 17.17
C ARG A 249 10.95 17.64 17.02
N THR A 250 10.89 16.32 16.86
CA THR A 250 12.09 15.44 16.82
C THR A 250 12.55 15.09 15.41
N GLY A 251 11.80 15.45 14.37
CA GLY A 251 12.04 15.14 12.95
C GLY A 251 13.23 15.88 12.31
N HIS A 252 14.36 16.01 13.00
CA HIS A 252 15.56 16.68 12.50
C HIS A 252 16.13 16.02 11.24
N ARG A 253 16.07 14.68 11.16
CA ARG A 253 16.55 13.95 10.00
C ARG A 253 15.71 14.21 8.76
N ASN A 254 14.38 14.24 8.89
CA ASN A 254 13.49 14.56 7.78
C ASN A 254 13.69 16.00 7.30
N ARG A 255 13.99 16.94 8.21
CA ARG A 255 14.41 18.30 7.83
C ARG A 255 15.69 18.31 7.00
N ALA A 256 16.72 17.58 7.45
CA ALA A 256 17.97 17.48 6.72
C ALA A 256 17.78 16.88 5.31
N ILE A 257 16.96 15.83 5.20
CA ILE A 257 16.58 15.22 3.93
C ILE A 257 15.91 16.25 3.02
N ALA A 258 14.89 16.95 3.50
CA ALA A 258 14.14 17.91 2.69
C ALA A 258 15.02 19.09 2.19
N TYR A 259 15.92 19.61 3.03
CA TYR A 259 16.88 20.62 2.57
C TYR A 259 17.86 20.08 1.51
N LEU A 260 18.24 18.81 1.58
CA LEU A 260 19.08 18.19 0.55
C LEU A 260 18.29 17.98 -0.75
N GLU A 261 17.02 17.57 -0.66
CA GLU A 261 16.11 17.47 -1.81
C GLU A 261 15.90 18.83 -2.49
N LEU A 262 15.75 19.91 -1.70
CA LEU A 262 15.67 21.27 -2.21
C LEU A 262 16.95 21.66 -2.96
N SER A 263 18.12 21.37 -2.37
CA SER A 263 19.41 21.64 -3.01
C SER A 263 19.59 20.90 -4.33
N ASN A 264 18.95 19.74 -4.49
CA ASN A 264 19.02 18.92 -5.69
C ASN A 264 17.87 19.18 -6.68
N GLY A 265 16.95 20.11 -6.37
CA GLY A 265 15.80 20.45 -7.22
C GLY A 265 14.72 19.37 -7.26
N MET A 266 14.66 18.48 -6.27
CA MET A 266 13.63 17.43 -6.18
C MET A 266 12.34 17.95 -5.56
N ILE A 267 12.46 18.90 -4.63
CA ILE A 267 11.34 19.62 -4.04
C ILE A 267 11.56 21.12 -4.19
N GLU A 268 10.47 21.86 -4.35
CA GLU A 268 10.47 23.31 -4.52
C GLU A 268 9.50 23.97 -3.53
N GLY A 269 9.63 25.28 -3.30
CA GLY A 269 8.73 26.03 -2.43
C GLY A 269 9.08 25.93 -0.94
N ASP A 270 8.07 26.04 -0.06
CA ASP A 270 8.28 26.08 1.38
C ASP A 270 8.45 24.67 1.96
N ILE A 271 9.68 24.36 2.36
CA ILE A 271 10.06 23.10 2.99
C ILE A 271 9.31 22.84 4.29
N SER A 272 9.02 23.89 5.06
CA SER A 272 8.30 23.76 6.31
C SER A 272 6.85 23.31 6.06
N GLU A 273 6.20 23.80 5.00
CA GLU A 273 4.87 23.34 4.61
C GLU A 273 4.87 21.87 4.21
N HIS A 274 5.80 21.44 3.35
CA HIS A 274 5.88 20.05 2.89
C HIS A 274 6.11 19.06 4.03
N LEU A 275 7.04 19.41 4.93
CA LEU A 275 7.31 18.59 6.11
C LEU A 275 6.12 18.56 7.06
N ASP A 276 5.40 19.67 7.21
CA ASP A 276 4.22 19.71 8.07
C ASP A 276 3.12 18.79 7.54
N VAL A 277 2.85 18.83 6.23
CA VAL A 277 1.92 17.90 5.58
C VAL A 277 2.37 16.44 5.77
N TYR A 278 3.66 16.15 5.57
CA TYR A 278 4.23 14.81 5.74
C TYR A 278 4.08 14.29 7.18
N PHE A 279 4.37 15.11 8.19
CA PHE A 279 4.22 14.69 9.59
C PHE A 279 2.75 14.48 9.96
N ARG A 280 1.83 15.33 9.50
CA ARG A 280 0.39 15.14 9.73
C ARG A 280 -0.12 13.87 9.05
N GLN A 281 0.36 13.56 7.85
CA GLN A 281 0.07 12.31 7.15
C GLN A 281 0.48 11.09 7.98
N CYS A 282 1.69 11.07 8.55
CA CYS A 282 2.16 9.96 9.40
C CYS A 282 1.30 9.77 10.65
N ALA A 283 0.70 10.85 11.15
CA ALA A 283 -0.10 10.87 12.36
C ALA A 283 -1.60 10.58 12.16
N ILE A 284 -2.06 10.26 10.93
CA ILE A 284 -3.45 9.85 10.69
C ILE A 284 -3.73 8.57 11.48
N LYS A 285 -4.81 8.56 12.27
CA LYS A 285 -5.26 7.41 13.05
C LYS A 285 -6.01 6.43 12.17
N VAL A 286 -5.67 5.16 12.31
CA VAL A 286 -6.30 4.02 11.64
C VAL A 286 -6.42 2.86 12.62
N THR A 287 -7.25 1.89 12.27
CA THR A 287 -7.34 0.60 12.94
C THR A 287 -6.80 -0.51 12.02
N ALA A 288 -6.60 -1.71 12.56
CA ALA A 288 -6.20 -2.85 11.73
C ALA A 288 -7.27 -3.20 10.69
N LYS A 289 -8.55 -3.02 11.04
CA LYS A 289 -9.67 -3.14 10.10
C LYS A 289 -9.55 -2.14 8.95
N ASP A 290 -9.29 -0.87 9.26
CA ASP A 290 -9.16 0.17 8.23
C ASP A 290 -8.05 -0.21 7.25
N LEU A 291 -6.86 -0.56 7.75
CA LEU A 291 -5.74 -0.99 6.90
C LEU A 291 -6.10 -2.19 6.02
N ALA A 292 -6.89 -3.15 6.52
CA ALA A 292 -7.34 -4.28 5.73
C ALA A 292 -8.31 -3.85 4.61
N VAL A 293 -9.22 -2.90 4.86
CA VAL A 293 -10.09 -2.31 3.82
C VAL A 293 -9.26 -1.53 2.78
N MET A 294 -8.29 -0.75 3.22
CA MET A 294 -7.40 0.00 2.34
C MET A 294 -6.57 -0.94 1.45
N ALA A 295 -6.04 -2.03 2.01
CA ALA A 295 -5.35 -3.08 1.25
C ALA A 295 -6.29 -3.80 0.29
N GLY A 296 -7.53 -4.10 0.72
CA GLY A 296 -8.59 -4.67 -0.12
C GLY A 296 -8.93 -3.78 -1.31
N THR A 297 -8.88 -2.46 -1.15
CA THR A 297 -9.05 -1.48 -2.24
C THR A 297 -7.96 -1.62 -3.29
N LEU A 298 -6.69 -1.73 -2.88
CA LEU A 298 -5.58 -1.98 -3.80
C LEU A 298 -5.70 -3.36 -4.49
N ALA A 299 -6.07 -4.40 -3.74
CA ALA A 299 -6.31 -5.74 -4.29
C ALA A 299 -7.47 -5.76 -5.31
N ASN A 300 -8.46 -4.89 -5.12
CA ASN A 300 -9.61 -4.71 -5.99
C ASN A 300 -9.40 -3.62 -7.05
N LYS A 301 -8.17 -3.45 -7.52
CA LYS A 301 -7.79 -2.55 -8.62
C LYS A 301 -8.21 -1.08 -8.42
N GLY A 302 -8.25 -0.66 -7.15
CA GLY A 302 -8.52 0.72 -6.73
C GLY A 302 -9.97 0.99 -6.35
N LYS A 303 -10.83 -0.03 -6.38
CA LYS A 303 -12.24 0.08 -5.95
C LYS A 303 -12.41 -0.39 -4.50
N ASN A 304 -12.92 0.46 -3.63
CA ASN A 304 -13.12 0.11 -2.23
C ASN A 304 -14.13 -1.05 -2.10
N PRO A 305 -13.78 -2.17 -1.44
CA PRO A 305 -14.64 -3.36 -1.39
C PRO A 305 -15.91 -3.15 -0.57
N LEU A 306 -15.95 -2.17 0.34
CA LEU A 306 -17.10 -1.91 1.21
C LEU A 306 -18.02 -0.82 0.67
N THR A 307 -17.47 0.22 0.03
CA THR A 307 -18.26 1.33 -0.52
C THR A 307 -18.55 1.18 -2.01
N SER A 308 -17.77 0.36 -2.71
CA SER A 308 -17.76 0.26 -4.17
C SER A 308 -17.33 1.53 -4.91
N ASP A 309 -16.76 2.52 -4.24
CA ASP A 309 -16.23 3.71 -4.89
C ASP A 309 -14.86 3.42 -5.52
N THR A 310 -14.61 3.98 -6.70
CA THR A 310 -13.26 4.01 -7.27
C THR A 310 -12.46 5.10 -6.57
N VAL A 311 -11.48 4.68 -5.77
CA VAL A 311 -10.62 5.58 -4.99
C VAL A 311 -9.41 6.01 -5.82
N ILE A 312 -8.83 5.06 -6.55
CA ILE A 312 -7.65 5.27 -7.39
C ILE A 312 -7.74 4.43 -8.66
N ASP A 313 -7.14 4.89 -9.74
CA ASP A 313 -7.20 4.20 -11.02
C ASP A 313 -6.22 3.00 -11.06
N THR A 314 -6.56 1.99 -11.87
CA THR A 314 -5.81 0.73 -11.93
C THR A 314 -4.33 0.85 -12.33
N PRO A 315 -3.91 1.77 -13.24
CA PRO A 315 -2.49 1.96 -13.56
C PRO A 315 -1.66 2.41 -12.35
N GLU A 316 -2.21 3.30 -11.52
CA GLU A 316 -1.58 3.80 -10.30
C GLU A 316 -1.49 2.69 -9.26
N VAL A 317 -2.55 1.89 -9.09
CA VAL A 317 -2.53 0.69 -8.23
C VAL A 317 -1.40 -0.27 -8.64
N THR A 318 -1.24 -0.50 -9.94
CA THR A 318 -0.18 -1.37 -10.47
C THR A 318 1.20 -0.82 -10.09
N SER A 319 1.38 0.50 -10.19
CA SER A 319 2.63 1.18 -9.82
C SER A 319 2.89 1.10 -8.31
N ILE A 320 1.86 1.32 -7.48
CA ILE A 320 1.92 1.20 -6.02
C ILE A 320 2.36 -0.21 -5.62
N LEU A 321 1.65 -1.24 -6.11
CA LEU A 321 1.94 -2.64 -5.76
C LEU A 321 3.33 -3.09 -6.24
N SER A 322 3.77 -2.63 -7.41
CA SER A 322 5.12 -2.91 -7.93
C SER A 322 6.21 -2.37 -7.01
N VAL A 323 6.08 -1.12 -6.57
CA VAL A 323 7.07 -0.51 -5.66
C VAL A 323 6.96 -1.08 -4.25
N MET A 324 5.75 -1.35 -3.73
CA MET A 324 5.57 -2.02 -2.43
C MET A 324 6.23 -3.40 -2.41
N THR A 325 6.10 -4.17 -3.49
CA THR A 325 6.70 -5.50 -3.59
C THR A 325 8.22 -5.42 -3.49
N SER A 326 8.85 -4.46 -4.17
CA SER A 326 10.31 -4.35 -4.25
C SER A 326 10.96 -3.54 -3.12
N CYS A 327 10.22 -2.62 -2.50
CA CYS A 327 10.77 -1.60 -1.59
C CYS A 327 9.98 -1.43 -0.28
N GLY A 328 8.89 -2.17 -0.07
CA GLY A 328 7.90 -1.89 0.99
C GLY A 328 8.27 -2.38 2.39
N MET A 329 9.26 -3.27 2.54
CA MET A 329 9.66 -3.89 3.81
C MET A 329 11.00 -3.37 4.34
N TYR A 330 11.36 -2.11 4.01
CA TYR A 330 12.67 -1.52 4.31
C TYR A 330 13.83 -2.42 3.82
N ASP A 331 14.89 -2.54 4.62
CA ASP A 331 16.08 -3.36 4.34
C ASP A 331 15.72 -4.85 4.16
N PHE A 332 14.57 -5.28 4.68
CA PHE A 332 14.08 -6.66 4.56
C PHE A 332 13.38 -6.94 3.23
N SER A 333 13.14 -5.95 2.37
CA SER A 333 12.43 -6.15 1.09
C SER A 333 13.11 -7.21 0.19
N GLY A 334 14.45 -7.22 0.15
CA GLY A 334 15.21 -8.20 -0.64
C GLY A 334 15.10 -9.63 -0.13
N ASP A 335 14.97 -9.82 1.19
CA ASP A 335 14.82 -11.13 1.82
C ASP A 335 13.35 -11.59 1.85
N TRP A 336 12.41 -10.64 1.82
CA TRP A 336 10.98 -10.92 1.86
C TRP A 336 10.43 -11.45 0.53
N ILE A 337 10.82 -10.85 -0.61
CA ILE A 337 10.30 -11.23 -1.93
C ILE A 337 10.48 -12.73 -2.25
N PRO A 338 11.65 -13.36 -1.98
CA PRO A 338 11.82 -14.80 -2.23
C PRO A 338 10.93 -15.72 -1.38
N THR A 339 10.22 -15.18 -0.38
CA THR A 339 9.28 -15.94 0.46
C THR A 339 7.84 -15.95 -0.05
N LEU A 340 7.54 -15.16 -1.09
CA LEU A 340 6.24 -15.11 -1.78
C LEU A 340 6.07 -16.26 -2.78
#